data_AF-A0A2A4XC09-F1
#
_entry.id   AF-A0A2A4XC09-F1
#
_cell.length_a   1.000
_cell.length_b   1.000
_cell.length_c   1.000
_cell.angle_alpha   90.00
_cell.angle_beta   90.00
_cell.angle_gamma   90.00
#
_symmetry.space_group_name_H-M   'P 1'
#
loop_
_entity.id
_entity.type
_entity.pdbx_description
1 polymer ?
#
loop_
_entity_poly.entity_id
_entity_poly.type
_entity_poly.pdbx_seq_one_letter_code
_entity_poly.pdbx_strand_id
1 'polypeptide(L)'
;MHIPERPLSRPRHFTGRLAALSLGLLALSLNACSNEAIYQSIQQNGLRACEEIPIAQQAGCKAQYQKDYATYKRERDSLIAR
;
A
#
# COMPACT_ATOMS: atom_id res chain seq x y z
N MET A 1 3.15 -21.64 -57.10
CA MET A 1 2.61 -21.48 -55.74
C MET A 1 3.32 -20.30 -55.10
N HIS A 2 2.63 -19.18 -54.92
CA HIS A 2 3.16 -17.97 -54.29
C HIS A 2 2.34 -17.74 -53.02
N ILE A 3 2.97 -17.79 -51.85
CA ILE A 3 2.37 -17.46 -50.56
C ILE A 3 2.58 -15.96 -50.35
N PRO A 4 1.53 -15.12 -50.26
CA PRO A 4 1.70 -13.73 -49.92
C PRO A 4 1.88 -13.56 -48.39
N GLU A 5 2.88 -12.77 -48.01
CA GLU A 5 3.15 -12.31 -46.65
C GLU A 5 1.95 -11.52 -46.08
N ARG A 6 1.47 -11.84 -44.87
CA ARG A 6 0.45 -11.04 -44.20
C ARG A 6 1.08 -9.74 -43.68
N PRO A 7 0.47 -8.56 -43.89
CA PRO A 7 0.91 -7.36 -43.20
C PRO A 7 0.51 -7.46 -41.73
N LEU A 8 1.51 -7.35 -40.84
CA LEU A 8 1.31 -7.20 -39.40
C LEU A 8 0.65 -5.84 -39.12
N SER A 9 -0.68 -5.81 -39.19
CA SER A 9 -1.46 -4.62 -38.84
C SER A 9 -1.45 -4.43 -37.33
N ARG A 10 -0.55 -3.59 -36.84
CA ARG A 10 -0.56 -3.05 -35.46
C ARG A 10 -1.45 -1.79 -35.44
N PRO A 11 -2.61 -1.78 -34.77
CA PRO A 11 -3.23 -0.52 -34.40
C PRO A 11 -2.49 0.00 -33.15
N ARG A 12 -1.45 0.81 -33.35
CA ARG A 12 -0.61 1.34 -32.25
C ARG A 12 -1.15 2.60 -31.59
N HIS A 13 -2.20 3.21 -32.14
CA HIS A 13 -2.63 4.55 -31.70
C HIS A 13 -3.82 4.55 -30.72
N PHE A 14 -4.74 3.59 -30.80
CA PHE A 14 -5.96 3.58 -29.95
C PHE A 14 -5.69 3.04 -28.54
N THR A 15 -4.88 1.99 -28.44
CA THR A 15 -4.42 1.38 -27.17
C THR A 15 -3.49 2.28 -26.38
N GLY A 16 -2.68 3.11 -27.04
CA GLY A 16 -1.74 4.02 -26.36
C GLY A 16 -2.43 5.11 -25.54
N ARG A 17 -3.57 5.64 -26.01
CA ARG A 17 -4.34 6.67 -25.30
C ARG A 17 -5.04 6.10 -24.06
N LEU A 18 -5.63 4.91 -24.17
CA LEU A 18 -6.25 4.21 -23.04
C LEU A 18 -5.21 3.78 -22.00
N ALA A 19 -4.04 3.30 -22.45
CA ALA A 19 -2.93 2.94 -21.57
C ALA A 19 -2.35 4.17 -20.84
N ALA A 20 -2.22 5.31 -21.51
CA ALA A 20 -1.76 6.54 -20.87
C ALA A 20 -2.76 7.07 -19.82
N LEU A 21 -4.07 6.97 -20.11
CA LEU A 21 -5.13 7.34 -19.17
C LEU A 21 -5.15 6.42 -17.95
N SER A 22 -5.04 5.10 -18.14
CA SER A 22 -5.00 4.15 -17.02
C SER A 22 -3.74 4.31 -16.17
N LEU A 23 -2.58 4.58 -16.79
CA LEU A 23 -1.34 4.86 -16.07
C LEU A 23 -1.42 6.16 -15.27
N GLY A 24 -2.05 7.20 -15.84
CA GLY A 24 -2.30 8.47 -15.15
C GLY A 24 -3.25 8.32 -13.95
N LEU A 25 -4.33 7.54 -14.09
CA LEU A 25 -5.22 7.24 -12.97
C LEU A 25 -4.52 6.46 -11.86
N LEU A 26 -3.67 5.48 -12.21
CA LEU A 26 -2.89 4.73 -11.22
C LEU A 26 -1.95 5.65 -10.43
N ALA A 27 -1.26 6.57 -11.12
CA ALA A 27 -0.36 7.53 -10.47
C ALA A 27 -1.08 8.44 -9.47
N LEU A 28 -2.32 8.86 -9.77
CA LEU A 28 -3.15 9.65 -8.87
C LEU A 28 -3.57 8.86 -7.62
N SER A 29 -3.84 7.56 -7.77
CA SER A 29 -4.28 6.70 -6.66
C SER A 29 -3.22 6.46 -5.58
N LEU A 30 -1.93 6.65 -5.90
CA LEU A 30 -0.83 6.48 -4.95
C LEU A 30 -0.84 7.52 -3.82
N ASN A 31 -1.48 8.68 -4.02
CA ASN A 31 -1.62 9.72 -3.00
C ASN A 31 -2.77 9.46 -2.01
N ALA A 32 -3.60 8.43 -2.26
CA ALA A 32 -4.78 8.14 -1.44
C ALA A 32 -4.47 7.26 -0.21
N CYS A 33 -3.24 6.77 -0.06
CA CYS A 33 -2.85 6.01 1.12
C CYS A 33 -2.73 6.93 2.35
N SER A 34 -3.74 6.90 3.22
CA SER A 34 -3.68 7.60 4.51
C SER A 34 -2.64 6.95 5.42
N ASN A 35 -1.74 7.77 5.97
CA ASN A 35 -0.75 7.34 6.96
C ASN A 35 -1.41 6.72 8.20
N GLU A 36 -2.59 7.20 8.58
CA GLU A 36 -3.36 6.63 9.69
C GLU A 36 -3.85 5.23 9.37
N ALA A 37 -4.37 5.01 8.16
CA ALA A 37 -4.86 3.69 7.74
C ALA A 37 -3.74 2.65 7.72
N ILE A 38 -2.55 3.02 7.22
CA ILE A 38 -1.37 2.14 7.26
C ILE A 38 -0.97 1.85 8.70
N TYR A 39 -0.91 2.87 9.55
CA TYR A 39 -0.57 2.71 10.97
C TYR A 39 -1.53 1.73 11.67
N GLN A 40 -2.84 1.92 11.50
CA GLN A 40 -3.86 1.07 12.09
C GLN A 40 -3.74 -0.38 11.60
N SER A 41 -3.47 -0.59 10.31
CA SER A 41 -3.22 -1.93 9.74
C SER A 41 -2.05 -2.64 10.42
N ILE A 42 -0.92 -1.93 10.64
CA ILE A 42 0.25 -2.47 11.33
C ILE A 42 -0.10 -2.83 12.78
N GLN A 43 -0.79 -1.93 13.50
CA GLN A 43 -1.21 -2.16 14.89
C GLN A 43 -2.10 -3.40 15.01
N GLN A 44 -3.12 -3.51 14.14
CA GLN A 44 -4.03 -4.66 14.12
C GLN A 44 -3.33 -5.96 13.73
N ASN A 45 -2.37 -5.90 12.80
CA ASN A 45 -1.58 -7.07 12.43
C ASN A 45 -0.72 -7.56 13.60
N GLY A 46 -0.07 -6.64 14.32
CA GLY A 46 0.70 -6.96 15.52
C GLY A 46 -0.16 -7.55 16.63
N LEU A 47 -1.35 -6.99 16.86
CA LEU A 47 -2.31 -7.54 17.82
C LEU A 47 -2.73 -8.98 17.47
N ARG A 48 -2.98 -9.26 16.19
CA ARG A 48 -3.29 -10.63 15.73
C ARG A 48 -2.11 -11.58 15.94
N ALA A 49 -0.90 -11.15 15.62
CA ALA A 49 0.31 -11.96 15.87
C ALA A 49 0.50 -12.26 17.37
N CYS A 50 0.10 -11.35 18.26
CA CYS A 50 0.12 -11.61 19.70
C CYS A 50 -0.87 -12.70 20.14
N GLU A 51 -1.89 -13.06 19.35
CA GLU A 51 -2.78 -14.19 19.69
C GLU A 51 -2.12 -15.55 19.38
N GLU A 52 -1.09 -15.56 18.53
CA GLU A 52 -0.40 -16.79 18.08
C GLU A 52 0.69 -17.25 19.06
N ILE A 53 1.03 -16.42 20.06
CA ILE A 53 2.04 -16.74 21.08
C ILE A 53 1.39 -17.26 22.39
N PRO A 54 2.17 -17.89 23.30
CA PRO A 54 1.63 -18.43 24.55
C PRO A 54 0.89 -17.38 25.41
N ILE A 55 -0.23 -17.79 26.01
CA ILE A 55 -1.14 -16.92 26.79
C ILE A 55 -0.40 -16.05 27.82
N ALA A 56 0.57 -16.63 28.54
CA ALA A 56 1.35 -15.91 29.56
C ALA A 56 2.13 -14.70 29.01
N GLN A 57 2.44 -14.69 27.70
CA GLN A 57 3.23 -13.65 27.04
C GLN A 57 2.35 -12.63 26.29
N GLN A 58 1.09 -12.96 26.02
CA GLN A 58 0.21 -12.15 25.18
C GLN A 58 -0.02 -10.76 25.75
N ALA A 59 -0.20 -10.63 27.07
CA ALA A 59 -0.44 -9.34 27.70
C ALA A 59 0.72 -8.36 27.46
N GLY A 60 1.96 -8.83 27.60
CA GLY A 60 3.16 -8.04 27.33
C GLY A 60 3.31 -7.69 25.85
N CYS A 61 2.97 -8.62 24.95
CA CYS A 61 2.97 -8.36 23.51
C CYS A 61 1.95 -7.29 23.12
N LYS A 62 0.70 -7.45 23.56
CA LYS A 62 -0.41 -6.53 23.24
C LYS A 62 -0.17 -5.11 23.77
N ALA A 63 0.55 -4.96 24.87
CA ALA A 63 0.92 -3.65 25.44
C ALA A 63 1.72 -2.76 24.47
N GLN A 64 2.44 -3.36 23.51
CA GLN A 64 3.19 -2.60 22.50
C GLN A 64 2.31 -1.91 21.45
N TYR A 65 1.05 -2.33 21.33
CA TYR A 65 0.14 -1.90 20.26
C TYR A 65 -1.03 -1.02 20.74
N GLN A 66 -0.87 -0.35 21.89
CA GLN A 66 -1.92 0.48 22.51
C GLN A 66 -1.81 1.98 22.23
N LYS A 67 -0.79 2.40 21.47
CA LYS A 67 -0.57 3.81 21.15
C LYS A 67 -1.55 4.27 20.09
N ASP A 68 -2.23 5.40 20.33
CA ASP A 68 -3.11 6.01 19.34
C ASP A 68 -2.31 6.74 18.25
N TYR A 69 -2.91 6.88 17.07
CA TYR A 69 -2.25 7.49 15.92
C TYR A 69 -1.84 8.94 16.15
N ALA A 70 -2.65 9.73 16.87
CA ALA A 70 -2.34 11.14 17.10
C ALA A 70 -1.11 11.31 18.00
N THR A 71 -0.98 10.47 19.03
CA THR A 71 0.22 10.42 19.88
C THR A 71 1.44 9.98 19.09
N TYR A 72 1.35 8.89 18.32
CA TYR A 72 2.43 8.45 17.43
C TYR A 72 2.86 9.56 16.47
N LYS A 73 1.90 10.26 15.84
CA LYS A 73 2.18 11.34 14.89
C LYS A 73 2.96 12.47 15.55
N ARG A 74 2.53 12.93 16.73
CA ARG A 74 3.23 14.00 17.48
C ARG A 74 4.67 13.62 17.83
N GLU A 75 4.86 12.42 18.36
CA GLU A 75 6.21 11.92 18.71
C GLU A 75 7.11 11.85 17.47
N ARG A 76 6.61 11.25 16.38
CA ARG A 76 7.35 11.16 15.11
C ARG A 76 7.72 12.55 14.58
N ASP A 77 6.77 13.48 14.56
CA ASP A 77 7.01 14.85 14.06
C ASP A 77 8.06 15.56 14.93
N SER A 78 8.09 15.31 16.24
CA SER A 78 9.11 15.86 17.16
C SER A 78 10.52 15.31 16.92
N LEU A 79 10.64 14.08 16.42
CA LEU A 79 11.93 13.46 16.10
C LEU A 79 12.48 13.95 14.76
N ILE A 80 11.60 14.27 13.81
CA ILE A 80 11.99 14.79 12.48
C ILE A 80 12.38 16.27 12.55
N ALA A 81 11.82 17.03 13.49
CA ALA A 81 12.09 18.45 13.65
C ALA A 81 13.43 18.78 14.36
N ARG A 82 14.21 17.77 14.74
CA ARG A 82 15.50 17.89 15.43
C ARG A 82 16.65 17.71 14.45
#